data_AF-A0A2D6SMQ2-F1
#
_entry.id   AF-A0A2D6SMQ2-F1
#
_cell.length_a   1.000
_cell.length_b   1.000
_cell.length_c   1.000
_cell.angle_alpha   90.00
_cell.angle_beta   90.00
_cell.angle_gamma   90.00
#
_symmetry.space_group_name_H-M   'P 1'
#
loop_
_entity.id
_entity.type
_entity.pdbx_description
1 polymer ?
#
loop_
_entity_poly.entity_id
_entity_poly.type
_entity_poly.pdbx_seq_one_letter_code
_entity_poly.pdbx_strand_id
1 'polypeptide(L)' 'MRSEIKELVGSRRFNLQETLCRLILEKITIEKSVVGATVTTKKIDVYPDCAGVGVQMTYTA' A
#
# COMPACT_ATOMS: atom_id res chain seq x y z
N MET A 1 4.60 11.07 -7.24
CA MET A 1 3.87 10.14 -6.35
C MET A 1 3.15 8.99 -7.05
N ARG A 2 2.02 9.19 -7.77
CA ARG A 2 1.26 8.04 -8.31
C ARG A 2 2.02 7.19 -9.32
N SER A 3 2.83 7.82 -10.18
CA SER A 3 3.69 7.11 -11.14
C SER A 3 4.69 6.21 -10.44
N GLU A 4 5.37 6.73 -9.41
CA GLU A 4 6.33 5.95 -8.62
C GLU A 4 5.70 4.78 -7.88
N ILE A 5 4.47 4.92 -7.38
CA ILE A 5 3.74 3.80 -6.77
C ILE A 5 3.44 2.73 -7.81
N LYS A 6 3.05 3.12 -9.04
CA LYS A 6 2.84 2.16 -10.14
C LYS A 6 4.14 1.44 -10.51
N GLU A 7 5.26 2.17 -10.58
CA GLU A 7 6.58 1.59 -10.84
C GLU A 7 6.98 0.61 -9.74
N LEU A 8 6.80 0.97 -8.46
CA LEU A 8 7.04 0.08 -7.33
C LEU A 8 6.22 -1.21 -7.43
N VAL A 9 4.91 -1.10 -7.69
CA VAL A 9 4.00 -2.25 -7.81
C VAL A 9 4.38 -3.14 -8.99
N GLY A 10 4.80 -2.55 -10.11
CA GLY A 10 5.22 -3.28 -11.31
C GLY A 10 6.64 -3.84 -11.25
N SER A 11 7.50 -3.33 -10.38
CA SER A 11 8.92 -3.68 -10.32
C SER A 11 9.19 -5.15 -9.95
N ARG A 12 8.29 -5.76 -9.18
CA ARG A 12 8.43 -7.14 -8.69
C ARG A 12 7.11 -7.74 -8.25
N ARG A 13 7.09 -9.07 -8.13
CA ARG A 13 5.98 -9.77 -7.49
C ARG A 13 6.04 -9.58 -5.98
N PHE A 14 4.92 -9.21 -5.38
CA PHE A 14 4.74 -9.16 -3.93
C PHE A 14 3.92 -10.35 -3.45
N ASN A 15 4.48 -11.09 -2.49
CA ASN A 15 3.80 -12.26 -1.89
C ASN A 15 2.78 -11.84 -0.82
N LEU A 16 3.12 -10.82 -0.01
CA LEU A 16 2.27 -10.32 1.06
C LEU A 16 1.77 -8.91 0.75
N GLN A 17 0.48 -8.68 1.01
CA GLN A 17 -0.14 -7.35 0.88
C GLN A 17 0.49 -6.36 1.88
N GLU A 18 0.84 -6.83 3.08
CA GLU A 18 1.50 -6.04 4.11
C GLU A 18 2.84 -5.44 3.65
N THR A 19 3.64 -6.22 2.92
CA THR A 19 4.92 -5.75 2.38
C THR A 19 4.71 -4.62 1.38
N LEU A 20 3.75 -4.77 0.47
CA LEU A 20 3.45 -3.72 -0.52
C LEU A 20 2.90 -2.46 0.17
N CYS A 21 1.96 -2.63 1.11
CA CYS A 21 1.35 -1.54 1.85
C CYS A 21 2.40 -0.71 2.61
N ARG A 22 3.33 -1.40 3.29
CA ARG A 22 4.44 -0.76 4.00
C ARG A 22 5.35 0.03 3.09
N LEU A 23 5.77 -0.55 1.96
CA LEU A 23 6.67 0.14 1.04
C LEU A 23 6.05 1.37 0.38
N ILE A 24 4.74 1.33 0.10
CA ILE A 24 4.01 2.51 -0.39
C ILE A 24 3.97 3.58 0.70
N LEU A 25 3.67 3.19 1.95
CA LEU A 25 3.64 4.12 3.07
C LEU A 25 5.02 4.76 3.29
N GLU A 26 6.09 3.98 3.32
CA GLU A 26 7.48 4.47 3.44
C GLU A 26 7.86 5.42 2.31
N LYS A 27 7.45 5.12 1.07
CA LYS A 27 7.64 6.05 -0.07
C LYS A 27 6.88 7.36 0.13
N ILE A 28 5.72 7.33 0.78
CA ILE A 28 4.92 8.54 1.06
C ILE A 28 5.54 9.35 2.18
N THR A 29 5.94 8.70 3.26
CA THR A 29 6.46 9.35 4.47
C THR A 29 7.92 9.77 4.36
N ILE A 30 8.60 9.47 3.25
CA ILE A 30 9.96 9.96 2.99
C ILE A 30 9.99 11.49 2.83
N GLU A 31 8.88 12.07 2.37
CA GLU A 31 8.72 13.51 2.26
C GLU A 31 8.37 14.09 3.63
N LYS A 32 9.30 14.82 4.25
CA LYS A 32 9.16 15.37 5.61
C LYS A 32 7.97 16.33 5.80
N SER A 33 7.36 16.80 4.70
CA SER A 33 6.16 17.64 4.74
C SER A 33 4.88 16.84 5.03
N VAL A 34 4.92 15.51 4.96
CA VAL A 34 3.78 14.64 5.21
C VAL A 34 3.53 14.50 6.71
N VAL A 35 2.46 15.12 7.19
CA VAL A 35 2.01 15.04 8.59
C VAL A 35 1.28 13.74 8.92
N GLY A 36 0.81 13.03 7.89
CA GLY A 36 0.17 11.74 8.04
C GLY A 36 -0.23 11.13 6.70
N ALA A 37 -0.34 9.80 6.66
CA ALA A 37 -0.71 9.06 5.47
C ALA A 37 -1.47 7.79 5.85
N THR A 38 -2.47 7.41 5.05
CA THR A 38 -3.13 6.11 5.15
C THR A 38 -3.05 5.41 3.81
N VAL A 39 -2.59 4.16 3.83
CA VAL A 39 -2.47 3.31 2.64
C VAL A 39 -3.29 2.06 2.86
N THR A 40 -4.12 1.72 1.89
CA THR A 40 -4.94 0.50 1.90
C THR A 40 -4.67 -0.30 0.64
N THR A 41 -4.35 -1.58 0.82
CA THR A 41 -4.23 -2.58 -0.26
C THR A 41 -5.41 -3.54 -0.16
N LYS A 42 -5.95 -3.99 -1.29
CA LYS A 42 -7.08 -4.91 -1.32
C LYS A 42 -6.98 -5.86 -2.51
N LYS A 43 -7.12 -7.15 -2.25
CA LYS A 43 -7.41 -8.17 -3.27
C LYS A 43 -8.91 -8.48 -3.22
N ILE A 44 -9.60 -8.27 -4.34
CA ILE A 44 -11.06 -8.44 -4.45
C ILE A 44 -11.48 -9.89 -4.76
N ASP A 45 -10.53 -10.74 -5.13
CA ASP A 45 -10.77 -12.09 -5.68
C ASP A 45 -10.28 -13.21 -4.73
N VAL A 46 -10.05 -12.90 -3.44
CA VAL A 46 -9.50 -13.90 -2.51
C VAL A 46 -10.55 -14.90 -2.04
N TYR A 47 -11.76 -14.42 -1.76
CA TYR A 47 -12.86 -15.25 -1.27
C TYR A 47 -14.17 -14.84 -1.95
N PRO A 48 -15.02 -15.81 -2.33
CA PRO A 48 -16.27 -15.52 -3.01
C PRO A 48 -17.32 -14.83 -2.12
N ASP A 49 -17.21 -14.99 -0.79
CA ASP A 49 -18.18 -14.49 0.19
C ASP A 49 -17.82 -13.10 0.76
N CYS A 50 -16.80 -12.44 0.20
CA CYS A 50 -16.36 -11.13 0.67
C CYS A 50 -16.04 -10.22 -0.52
N ALA A 51 -16.34 -8.91 -0.39
CA ALA A 51 -16.00 -7.91 -1.42
C ALA A 51 -14.48 -7.69 -1.60
N GLY A 52 -13.65 -8.30 -0.74
CA GLY A 52 -12.21 -8.31 -0.82
C GLY A 52 -11.54 -8.32 0.54
N VAL A 53 -10.28 -8.75 0.56
CA VAL A 53 -9.44 -8.78 1.76
C VAL A 53 -8.20 -7.94 1.52
N GLY A 54 -7.87 -7.14 2.52
CA GLY A 54 -6.86 -6.10 2.41
C GLY A 54 -6.14 -5.80 3.70
N VAL A 55 -5.10 -4.98 3.58
CA VAL A 55 -4.32 -4.46 4.70
C VAL A 55 -4.34 -2.94 4.61
N GLN A 56 -4.57 -2.30 5.74
CA GLN A 56 -4.45 -0.85 5.91
C GLN A 56 -3.34 -0.53 6.89
N MET A 57 -2.54 0.49 6.57
CA MET A 57 -1.55 1.05 7.47
C MET A 57 -1.71 2.57 7.51
N THR A 58 -1.58 3.13 8.70
CA THR A 58 -1.66 4.56 8.95
C THR A 58 -0.38 5.03 9.61
N TYR A 59 0.12 6.17 9.15
CA TYR A 59 1.23 6.91 9.74
C TYR A 59 0.75 8.30 10.14
N THR A 60 1.24 8.76 11.29
CA THR A 60 1.08 10.13 11.79
C THR A 60 2.44 10.56 12.33
N ALA A 61 2.87 11.76 11.97
CA ALA A 61 4.16 12.33 12.38
C ALA A 61 4.15 12.82 13.84
#